data_AF-A0A7C5TIR3-F1
#
_entry.id   AF-A0A7C5TIR3-F1
#
_cell.length_a   1.000
_cell.length_b   1.000
_cell.length_c   1.000
_cell.angle_alpha   90.00
_cell.angle_beta   90.00
_cell.angle_gamma   90.00
#
_symmetry.space_group_name_H-M   'P 1'
#
loop_
_entity.id
_entity.type
_entity.pdbx_description
1 polymer ?
#
loop_
_entity_poly.entity_id
_entity_poly.type
_entity_poly.pdbx_seq_one_letter_code
_entity_poly.pdbx_strand_id
1 'polypeptide(L)' 'MIEVGRVCVKTRGREAGLKCVIVDVIDDNFVLITGPKNITGVRRRRVNVKHLEPTPYKLEIERGASDE' A
#
# COMPACT_ATOMS: atom_id res chain seq x y z
N MET A 1 9.06 -6.77 -6.88
CA MET A 1 9.73 -6.58 -5.57
C MET A 1 8.86 -5.66 -4.74
N ILE A 2 8.39 -6.16 -3.59
CA ILE A 2 7.56 -5.38 -2.65
C ILE A 2 8.52 -4.63 -1.75
N GLU A 3 8.55 -3.32 -1.96
CA GLU A 3 9.44 -2.40 -1.26
C GLU A 3 8.61 -1.22 -0.80
N VAL A 4 9.14 -0.51 0.20
CA VAL A 4 8.57 0.74 0.65
C VAL A 4 8.53 1.74 -0.51
N GLY A 5 7.41 2.45 -0.63
CA GLY A 5 7.13 3.36 -1.72
C GLY A 5 6.65 2.73 -3.02
N ARG A 6 6.54 1.40 -3.08
CA ARG A 6 5.90 0.75 -4.23
C ARG A 6 4.40 1.03 -4.24
N VAL A 7 3.88 1.45 -5.38
CA VAL A 7 2.44 1.62 -5.59
C VAL A 7 1.82 0.27 -5.94
N CYS A 8 0.77 -0.09 -5.24
CA CYS A 8 0.02 -1.33 -5.43
C CYS A 8 -1.46 -1.03 -5.63
N VAL A 9 -2.13 -1.89 -6.39
CA VAL A 9 -3.59 -1.90 -6.47
C VAL A 9 -4.10 -3.04 -5.62
N LYS A 10 -5.12 -2.79 -4.81
CA LYS A 10 -5.76 -3.85 -4.06
C LYS A 10 -6.71 -4.62 -4.97
N THR A 11 -6.51 -5.91 -5.13
CA THR A 11 -7.34 -6.74 -6.01
C THR A 11 -8.57 -7.29 -5.29
N ARG A 12 -8.53 -7.41 -3.96
CA ARG A 12 -9.57 -8.08 -3.16
C ARG A 12 -9.95 -7.32 -1.88
N GLY A 13 -11.24 -7.39 -1.52
CA GLY A 13 -11.81 -6.84 -0.27
C GLY A 13 -12.60 -5.54 -0.47
N ARG A 14 -12.96 -4.85 0.63
CA ARG A 14 -13.77 -3.61 0.59
C ARG A 14 -13.16 -2.45 -0.20
N GLU A 15 -11.84 -2.45 -0.36
CA GLU A 15 -11.08 -1.41 -1.08
C GLU A 15 -10.53 -1.97 -2.41
N ALA A 16 -11.15 -3.00 -2.98
CA ALA A 16 -10.72 -3.56 -4.25
C ALA A 16 -10.82 -2.52 -5.38
N GLY A 17 -9.82 -2.48 -6.25
CA GLY A 17 -9.68 -1.49 -7.33
C GLY A 17 -9.01 -0.18 -6.92
N LEU A 18 -8.80 0.05 -5.62
CA LEU A 18 -8.15 1.27 -5.15
C LEU A 18 -6.63 1.13 -5.14
N LYS A 19 -5.96 2.25 -5.47
CA LYS A 19 -4.50 2.38 -5.42
C LYS A 19 -4.06 2.69 -3.99
N CYS A 20 -2.96 2.09 -3.59
CA CYS A 20 -2.33 2.27 -2.30
C CYS A 20 -0.81 2.24 -2.44
N VAL A 21 -0.11 2.74 -1.44
CA VAL A 21 1.34 2.79 -1.39
C VAL A 21 1.80 1.99 -0.17
N ILE A 22 2.85 1.20 -0.31
CA ILE A 22 3.43 0.47 0.80
C ILE A 22 4.30 1.41 1.61
N VAL A 23 3.95 1.64 2.87
CA VAL A 23 4.72 2.51 3.79
C VAL A 23 5.74 1.70 4.57
N ASP A 24 5.39 0.45 4.89
CA ASP A 24 6.26 -0.43 5.64
C ASP A 24 6.02 -1.89 5.29
N VAL A 25 7.07 -2.71 5.44
CA VAL A 25 7.02 -4.16 5.24
C VAL A 25 7.23 -4.78 6.61
N ILE A 26 6.19 -5.41 7.14
CA ILE A 26 6.23 -5.99 8.48
C ILE A 26 6.84 -7.38 8.41
N ASP A 27 6.28 -8.22 7.53
CA ASP A 27 6.71 -9.60 7.29
C ASP A 27 6.58 -9.91 5.78
N ASP A 28 7.05 -11.08 5.34
CA ASP A 28 6.94 -11.53 3.95
C ASP A 28 5.48 -11.62 3.45
N ASN A 29 4.53 -11.83 4.36
CA ASN A 29 3.11 -11.97 4.04
C ASN A 29 2.31 -10.69 4.28
N PHE A 30 2.78 -9.77 5.12
CA PHE A 30 2.01 -8.62 5.59
C PHE A 30 2.76 -7.31 5.38
N VAL A 31 2.08 -6.37 4.73
CA VAL A 31 2.59 -5.03 4.50
C VAL A 31 1.65 -3.99 5.10
N LEU A 32 2.23 -2.89 5.53
CA LEU A 32 1.49 -1.70 5.91
C LEU A 32 1.29 -0.86 4.66
N ILE A 33 0.05 -0.79 4.20
CA ILE A 33 -0.33 0.10 3.11
C ILE A 33 -0.88 1.39 3.68
N THR A 34 -0.73 2.45 2.90
CA THR A 34 -1.51 3.65 3.07
C THR A 34 -2.07 4.14 1.74
N GLY A 35 -3.10 4.95 1.85
CA GLY A 35 -3.56 5.81 0.78
C GLY A 35 -4.17 7.04 1.44
N PRO A 36 -3.99 8.25 0.89
CA PRO A 36 -4.65 9.42 1.45
C PRO A 36 -6.16 9.18 1.36
N LYS A 37 -6.86 9.16 2.50
CA LYS A 37 -8.30 8.92 2.55
C LYS A 37 -9.08 9.92 1.70
N ASN A 38 -8.56 11.13 1.57
CA ASN A 38 -9.15 12.21 0.77
C ASN A 38 -9.03 11.99 -0.74
N ILE A 39 -8.06 11.19 -1.20
CA ILE A 39 -7.78 10.98 -2.63
C ILE A 39 -8.20 9.57 -3.06
N THR A 40 -7.79 8.56 -2.31
CA THR A 40 -7.96 7.14 -2.67
C THR A 40 -8.97 6.41 -1.79
N GLY A 41 -9.37 6.98 -0.64
CA GLY A 41 -10.31 6.35 0.28
C GLY A 41 -9.75 5.15 1.07
N VAL A 42 -8.49 4.77 0.82
CA VAL A 42 -7.80 3.71 1.56
C VAL A 42 -7.40 4.24 2.92
N ARG A 43 -7.54 3.43 3.98
CA ARG A 43 -7.00 3.78 5.31
C ARG A 43 -5.67 3.08 5.53
N ARG A 44 -4.78 3.70 6.30
CA ARG A 44 -3.55 3.05 6.79
C ARG A 44 -3.92 1.77 7.52
N ARG A 45 -3.53 0.62 6.96
CA ARG A 45 -3.87 -0.70 7.52
C ARG A 45 -2.90 -1.77 7.07
N ARG A 46 -2.83 -2.84 7.88
CA ARG A 46 -2.10 -4.06 7.55
C ARG A 46 -2.89 -4.88 6.54
N VAL A 47 -2.25 -5.27 5.45
CA VAL A 47 -2.87 -6.08 4.39
C VAL A 47 -1.93 -7.19 3.97
N ASN A 48 -2.51 -8.33 3.63
CA ASN A 48 -1.75 -9.43 3.09
C ASN A 48 -1.27 -9.11 1.67
N VAL A 49 0.01 -9.37 1.41
CA VAL A 49 0.68 -9.21 0.11
C VAL A 49 -0.09 -9.91 -1.01
N LYS A 50 -0.71 -11.07 -0.76
CA LYS A 50 -1.49 -11.82 -1.75
C LYS A 50 -2.71 -11.07 -2.30
N HIS A 51 -3.17 -10.02 -1.63
CA HIS A 51 -4.31 -9.20 -2.05
C HIS A 51 -3.89 -7.91 -2.77
N LEU A 52 -2.58 -7.73 -2.99
CA LEU A 52 -2.00 -6.54 -3.59
C LEU A 52 -1.33 -6.94 -4.89
N GLU A 53 -1.57 -6.15 -5.93
CA GLU A 53 -0.90 -6.27 -7.21
C GLU A 53 0.06 -5.08 -7.37
N PRO A 54 1.38 -5.33 -7.44
CA PRO A 54 2.36 -4.27 -7.57
C PRO A 54 2.28 -3.65 -8.97
N THR A 55 2.32 -2.33 -9.02
CA THR A 55 2.39 -1.57 -10.28
C THR A 55 3.84 -1.19 -10.58
N PRO A 56 4.19 -0.81 -11.83
CA PRO A 56 5.56 -0.39 -12.17
C PRO A 56 5.99 0.89 -11.45
N TYR A 57 5.05 1.66 -10.91
CA TYR A 57 5.33 2.93 -10.24
C TYR A 57 5.98 2.73 -8.87
N LYS A 58 7.05 3.47 -8.63
CA LYS A 58 7.75 3.57 -7.34
C LYS A 58 7.80 5.04 -6.95
N LEU A 59 7.42 5.30 -5.71
CA LEU A 59 7.62 6.58 -5.03
C LEU A 59 8.82 6.43 -4.11
N GLU A 60 9.63 7.46 -4.00
CA GLU A 60 10.66 7.54 -2.97
C GLU A 60 10.01 8.15 -1.73
N ILE A 61 9.64 7.29 -0.78
CA ILE A 61 9.13 7.69 0.52
C ILE A 61 9.95 7.04 1.62
N GLU A 62 10.08 7.74 2.74
CA GLU A 62 10.74 7.20 3.92
C GLU A 62 9.86 6.15 4.61
N ARG A 63 10.50 5.19 5.28
CA ARG A 63 9.82 4.19 6.10
C ARG A 63 9.03 4.87 7.19
N GLY A 64 7.72 4.61 7.22
CA GLY A 64 6.83 5.16 8.24
C GLY A 64 6.23 6.52 7.92
N ALA A 65 6.44 7.07 6.70
CA ALA A 65 5.88 8.34 6.25
C ALA A 65 4.41 8.54 6.67
N SER A 66 4.11 9.76 7.12
CA SER A 66 2.78 10.18 7.55
C SER A 66 1.87 10.44 6.34
N ASP A 67 0.57 10.41 6.61
CA ASP A 67 -0.49 10.63 5.60
C ASP A 67 -0.87 12.11 5.42
N GLU A 68 -0.06 13.01 5.97
CA GLU A 68 -0.16 14.48 5.85
C GLU A 68 0.57 15.01 4.62
#